data_AF-Q9B8J7-F1
#
_entry.id   AF-Q9B8J7-F1
#
_cell.length_a   1.000
_cell.length_b   1.000
_cell.length_c   1.000
_cell.angle_alpha   90.00
_cell.angle_beta   90.00
_cell.angle_gamma   90.00
#
_symmetry.space_group_name_H-M   'P 1'
#
loop_
_entity.id
_entity.type
_entity.pdbx_description
1 polymer ?
#
loop_
_entity_poly.entity_id
_entity_poly.type
_entity_poly.pdbx_seq_one_letter_code
_entity_poly.pdbx_strand_id
1 'polypeptide(L)'
;IPSNISAWWNFGSLLGLCLATQIVTGIFLAMHYTPDVSLAFSSVSHITRDVNYGWLIRFIHANGASWFFICLYLHVGRGIYYGSYKFKETWSVGVIILSLTIITAFLGYVLPWGQMSFWGN
;
A
#
# COMPACT_ATOMS: atom_id res chain seq x y z
N ILE A 1 -3.63 1.79 -28.24
CA ILE A 1 -2.83 0.78 -27.49
C ILE A 1 -2.00 0.02 -28.52
N PRO A 2 -0.67 -0.10 -28.36
CA PRO A 2 0.14 -0.93 -29.24
C PRO A 2 -0.40 -2.37 -29.22
N SER A 3 -0.51 -3.02 -30.37
CA SER A 3 -1.14 -4.35 -30.48
C SER A 3 -0.34 -5.47 -29.79
N ASN A 4 0.92 -5.23 -29.42
CA ASN A 4 1.86 -6.21 -28.90
C ASN A 4 2.27 -5.98 -27.44
N ILE A 5 1.44 -5.31 -26.63
CA ILE A 5 1.73 -5.17 -25.20
C ILE A 5 1.55 -6.52 -24.48
N SER A 6 2.53 -6.91 -23.66
CA SER A 6 2.50 -8.14 -22.89
C SER A 6 1.80 -7.94 -21.54
N ALA A 7 1.62 -9.03 -20.78
CA ALA A 7 1.01 -9.00 -19.45
C ALA A 7 1.70 -8.01 -18.48
N TRP A 8 2.98 -7.71 -18.68
CA TRP A 8 3.74 -6.74 -17.89
C TRP A 8 3.18 -5.32 -17.91
N TRP A 9 2.38 -4.96 -18.93
CA TRP A 9 1.72 -3.66 -18.99
C TRP A 9 0.54 -3.52 -18.03
N ASN A 10 0.01 -4.62 -17.49
CA ASN A 10 -1.10 -4.61 -16.53
C ASN A 10 -0.71 -4.09 -15.15
N PHE A 11 0.58 -4.12 -14.77
CA PHE A 11 0.98 -3.65 -13.44
C PHE A 11 0.68 -2.16 -13.21
N GLY A 12 0.54 -1.36 -14.27
CA GLY A 12 0.09 0.04 -14.12
C GLY A 12 -1.34 0.16 -13.61
N SER A 13 -2.29 -0.59 -14.19
CA SER A 13 -3.69 -0.58 -13.74
C SER A 13 -3.87 -1.28 -12.39
N LEU A 14 -3.11 -2.36 -12.15
CA LEU A 14 -3.10 -3.04 -10.85
C LEU A 14 -2.62 -2.12 -9.72
N LEU A 15 -1.65 -1.23 -9.97
CA LEU A 15 -1.25 -0.22 -8.98
C LEU A 15 -2.39 0.75 -8.67
N GLY A 16 -3.16 1.18 -9.68
CA GLY A 16 -4.36 1.97 -9.46
C GLY A 16 -5.42 1.24 -8.63
N LEU A 17 -5.61 -0.06 -8.89
CA LEU A 17 -6.49 -0.91 -8.08
C LEU A 17 -5.99 -1.03 -6.63
N CYS A 18 -4.70 -1.30 -6.42
CA CYS A 18 -4.09 -1.35 -5.09
C CYS A 18 -4.29 -0.04 -4.34
N LEU A 19 -4.08 1.11 -4.99
CA LEU A 19 -4.31 2.41 -4.37
C LEU A 19 -5.77 2.59 -3.94
N ALA A 20 -6.72 2.30 -4.83
CA ALA A 20 -8.13 2.40 -4.52
C ALA A 20 -8.51 1.47 -3.35
N THR A 21 -8.04 0.22 -3.34
CA THR A 21 -8.31 -0.71 -2.24
C THR A 21 -7.70 -0.25 -0.92
N GLN A 22 -6.47 0.30 -0.92
CA GLN A 22 -5.82 0.81 0.29
C GLN A 22 -6.55 2.04 0.84
N ILE A 23 -7.00 2.96 -0.02
CA ILE A 23 -7.77 4.14 0.41
C ILE A 23 -9.08 3.71 1.05
N VAL A 24 -9.86 2.85 0.38
CA VAL A 24 -11.16 2.40 0.89
C VAL A 24 -10.98 1.69 2.23
N THR A 25 -10.16 0.64 2.27
CA THR A 25 -9.94 -0.12 3.51
C THR A 25 -9.31 0.73 4.61
N GLY A 26 -8.40 1.64 4.27
CA GLY A 26 -7.75 2.55 5.21
C GLY A 26 -8.72 3.53 5.86
N ILE A 27 -9.68 4.08 5.09
CA ILE A 27 -10.73 4.93 5.63
C ILE A 27 -11.61 4.15 6.62
N PHE A 28 -12.03 2.93 6.29
CA PHE A 28 -12.81 2.10 7.21
C PHE A 28 -12.05 1.78 8.50
N LEU A 29 -10.75 1.49 8.42
CA LEU A 29 -9.91 1.27 9.60
C LEU A 29 -9.76 2.55 10.43
N ALA A 30 -9.56 3.70 9.78
CA ALA A 30 -9.39 4.99 10.44
C ALA A 30 -10.64 5.43 11.23
N MET A 31 -11.84 5.06 10.79
CA MET A 31 -13.09 5.33 11.51
C MET A 31 -13.17 4.66 12.90
N HIS A 32 -12.35 3.63 13.14
CA HIS A 32 -12.34 2.85 14.38
C HIS A 32 -11.00 2.90 15.14
N TYR A 33 -9.99 3.55 14.57
CA TYR A 33 -8.64 3.64 15.14
C TYR A 33 -8.50 4.87 16.04
N THR A 34 -7.79 4.72 17.17
CA THR A 34 -7.51 5.82 18.09
C THR A 34 -6.00 6.14 18.10
N PRO A 35 -5.58 7.35 17.66
CA PRO A 35 -4.18 7.74 17.57
C PRO A 35 -3.64 8.24 18.93
N ASP A 36 -3.74 7.40 19.97
CA ASP A 36 -3.15 7.66 21.29
C ASP A 36 -2.29 6.45 21.68
N VAL A 37 -1.08 6.69 22.20
CA VAL A 37 -0.10 5.63 22.52
C VAL A 37 -0.67 4.58 23.48
N SER A 38 -1.53 4.98 24.42
CA SER A 38 -2.16 4.06 25.38
C SER A 38 -3.31 3.25 24.78
N LEU A 39 -3.90 3.71 23.67
CA LEU A 39 -5.10 3.13 23.04
C LEU A 39 -4.87 2.56 21.63
N ALA A 40 -3.73 2.83 21.00
CA ALA A 40 -3.46 2.45 19.61
C ALA A 40 -3.57 0.94 19.42
N PHE A 41 -2.88 0.15 20.26
CA PHE A 41 -2.93 -1.31 20.18
C PHE A 41 -4.31 -1.88 20.50
N SER A 42 -4.98 -1.35 21.54
CA SER A 42 -6.31 -1.82 21.96
C SER A 42 -7.39 -1.47 20.93
N SER A 43 -7.32 -0.31 20.27
CA SER A 43 -8.22 0.07 19.18
C SER A 43 -8.08 -0.86 17.96
N VAL A 44 -6.86 -1.27 17.59
CA VAL A 44 -6.64 -2.27 16.54
C VAL A 44 -7.16 -3.66 16.94
N SER A 45 -7.03 -4.04 18.21
CA SER A 45 -7.65 -5.26 18.75
C SER A 45 -9.18 -5.20 18.63
N HIS A 46 -9.80 -4.09 19.01
CA HIS A 46 -11.23 -3.86 18.90
C HIS A 46 -11.71 -3.95 17.44
N ILE A 47 -11.00 -3.33 16.49
CA ILE A 47 -11.29 -3.47 15.05
C ILE A 47 -11.31 -4.94 14.63
N THR A 48 -10.36 -5.72 15.12
CA THR A 48 -10.21 -7.13 14.70
C THR A 48 -11.28 -8.02 15.31
N ARG A 49 -11.72 -7.74 16.55
CA ARG A 49 -12.56 -8.66 17.34
C ARG A 49 -14.02 -8.26 17.38
N ASP A 50 -14.32 -6.97 17.41
CA ASP A 50 -15.63 -6.46 17.79
C ASP A 50 -16.33 -5.70 16.64
N VAL A 51 -15.58 -5.20 15.65
CA VAL A 51 -16.14 -4.56 14.46
C VAL A 51 -16.57 -5.62 13.42
N ASN A 52 -17.79 -5.52 12.92
CA ASN A 52 -18.31 -6.41 11.87
C ASN A 52 -17.38 -6.42 10.65
N TYR A 53 -16.90 -7.61 10.28
CA TYR A 53 -15.89 -7.82 9.21
C TYR A 53 -14.57 -7.04 9.39
N GLY A 54 -14.31 -6.43 10.55
CA GLY A 54 -13.12 -5.62 10.77
C GLY A 54 -11.82 -6.42 10.65
N TRP A 55 -11.82 -7.70 11.06
CA TRP A 55 -10.71 -8.62 10.79
C TRP A 55 -10.39 -8.72 9.30
N LEU A 56 -11.41 -8.91 8.45
CA LEU A 56 -11.26 -9.08 7.01
C LEU A 56 -10.71 -7.79 6.38
N ILE A 57 -11.30 -6.64 6.72
CA ILE A 57 -10.85 -5.33 6.22
C ILE A 57 -9.39 -5.10 6.61
N ARG A 58 -9.01 -5.39 7.86
CA ARG A 58 -7.65 -5.24 8.36
C ARG A 58 -6.67 -6.16 7.61
N PHE A 59 -7.02 -7.42 7.37
CA PHE A 59 -6.14 -8.32 6.60
C PHE A 59 -6.03 -7.91 5.13
N ILE A 60 -7.11 -7.45 4.50
CA ILE A 60 -7.05 -6.91 3.14
C ILE A 60 -6.12 -5.70 3.10
N HIS A 61 -6.22 -4.77 4.05
CA HIS A 61 -5.37 -3.58 4.09
C HIS A 61 -3.88 -3.93 4.31
N ALA A 62 -3.60 -4.85 5.24
CA ALA A 62 -2.24 -5.25 5.57
C ALA A 62 -1.58 -6.04 4.42
N ASN A 63 -2.25 -7.05 3.86
CA ASN A 63 -1.73 -7.82 2.74
C ASN A 63 -1.76 -7.03 1.42
N GLY A 64 -2.72 -6.11 1.28
CA GLY A 64 -2.85 -5.19 0.16
C GLY A 64 -1.63 -4.27 0.03
N ALA A 65 -1.03 -3.85 1.15
CA ALA A 65 0.23 -3.13 1.14
C ALA A 65 1.36 -3.96 0.51
N SER A 66 1.51 -5.24 0.88
CA SER A 66 2.50 -6.13 0.25
C SER A 66 2.25 -6.33 -1.24
N TRP A 67 0.99 -6.52 -1.65
CA TRP A 67 0.61 -6.60 -3.06
C TRP A 67 0.93 -5.33 -3.85
N PHE A 68 0.77 -4.16 -3.22
CA PHE A 68 1.16 -2.88 -3.80
C PHE A 68 2.66 -2.88 -4.14
N PHE A 69 3.52 -3.29 -3.20
CA PHE A 69 4.97 -3.35 -3.44
C PHE A 69 5.36 -4.36 -4.51
N ILE A 70 4.71 -5.54 -4.54
CA ILE A 70 4.93 -6.52 -5.61
C ILE A 70 4.60 -5.87 -6.97
N CYS A 71 3.46 -5.21 -7.10
CA CYS A 71 3.07 -4.52 -8.33
C CYS A 71 4.04 -3.39 -8.69
N LEU A 72 4.52 -2.62 -7.70
CA LEU A 72 5.47 -1.52 -7.90
C LEU A 72 6.78 -2.04 -8.47
N TYR A 73 7.37 -3.06 -7.83
CA TYR A 73 8.65 -3.61 -8.26
C TYR A 73 8.55 -4.23 -9.66
N LEU A 74 7.47 -4.95 -9.97
CA LEU A 74 7.26 -5.50 -11.30
C LEU A 74 7.01 -4.41 -12.35
N HIS A 75 6.29 -3.33 -11.99
CA HIS A 75 6.08 -2.18 -12.87
C HIS A 75 7.39 -1.44 -13.20
N VAL A 76 8.22 -1.19 -12.18
CA VAL A 76 9.55 -0.58 -12.31
C VAL A 76 10.48 -1.49 -13.11
N GLY A 77 10.54 -2.78 -12.78
CA GLY A 77 11.36 -3.77 -13.48
C GLY A 77 11.02 -3.87 -14.96
N ARG A 78 9.72 -3.90 -15.30
CA ARG A 78 9.25 -3.77 -16.70
C ARG A 78 9.78 -2.49 -17.33
N GLY A 79 9.68 -1.36 -16.64
CA GLY A 79 10.10 -0.05 -17.15
C GLY A 79 11.59 0.01 -17.47
N ILE A 80 12.43 -0.66 -16.68
CA ILE A 80 13.86 -0.82 -16.92
C ILE A 80 14.09 -1.74 -18.14
N TYR A 81 13.49 -2.93 -18.13
CA TYR A 81 13.71 -3.95 -19.17
C TYR A 81 13.35 -3.46 -20.58
N TYR A 82 12.22 -2.75 -20.73
CA TYR A 82 11.78 -2.23 -22.03
C TYR A 82 12.22 -0.79 -22.31
N GLY A 83 13.12 -0.21 -21.50
CA GLY A 83 13.64 1.14 -21.73
C GLY A 83 12.60 2.25 -21.57
N SER A 84 11.52 2.02 -20.83
CA SER A 84 10.44 3.01 -20.61
C SER A 84 10.90 4.22 -19.80
N TYR A 85 12.01 4.11 -19.05
CA TYR A 85 12.63 5.25 -18.35
C TYR A 85 13.08 6.39 -19.27
N LYS A 86 13.15 6.16 -20.59
CA LYS A 86 13.39 7.21 -21.59
C LYS A 86 12.27 8.26 -21.62
N PHE A 87 11.06 7.91 -21.19
CA PHE A 87 9.98 8.88 -20.94
C PHE A 87 10.24 9.62 -19.62
N LYS A 88 11.18 10.56 -19.65
CA LYS A 88 11.78 11.18 -18.46
C LYS A 88 10.75 11.75 -17.48
N GLU A 89 9.78 12.52 -17.95
CA GLU A 89 8.76 13.11 -17.07
C GLU A 89 7.92 12.04 -16.35
N THR A 90 7.44 11.05 -17.10
CA THR A 90 6.67 9.92 -16.56
C THR A 90 7.49 9.09 -15.58
N TRP A 91 8.76 8.85 -15.91
CA TRP A 91 9.69 8.13 -15.04
C TRP A 91 9.96 8.89 -13.74
N SER A 92 10.22 10.19 -13.81
CA SER A 92 10.43 11.06 -12.63
C SER A 92 9.21 11.05 -11.71
N VAL A 93 7.99 11.18 -12.25
CA VAL A 93 6.75 11.05 -11.47
C VAL A 93 6.63 9.65 -10.85
N GLY A 94 6.98 8.60 -11.59
CA GLY A 94 7.00 7.23 -11.08
C GLY A 94 7.94 7.04 -9.89
N VAL A 95 9.13 7.66 -9.93
CA VAL A 95 10.09 7.65 -8.80
C VAL A 95 9.51 8.38 -7.58
N ILE A 96 8.84 9.52 -7.78
CA ILE A 96 8.17 10.24 -6.69
C ILE A 96 7.07 9.36 -6.07
N ILE A 97 6.23 8.72 -6.89
CA ILE A 97 5.18 7.80 -6.41
C ILE A 97 5.77 6.64 -5.62
N LEU A 98 6.88 6.05 -6.09
CA LEU A 98 7.59 4.99 -5.37
C LEU A 98 8.03 5.47 -3.97
N SER A 99 8.70 6.62 -3.88
CA SER A 99 9.16 7.20 -2.62
C SER A 99 8.01 7.51 -1.67
N LEU A 100 6.92 8.12 -2.16
CA LEU A 100 5.73 8.40 -1.36
C LEU A 100 5.05 7.13 -0.85
N THR A 101 5.02 6.08 -1.67
CA THR A 101 4.44 4.79 -1.27
C THR A 101 5.26 4.12 -0.16
N ILE A 102 6.60 4.20 -0.23
CA ILE A 102 7.50 3.71 0.82
C ILE A 102 7.25 4.44 2.14
N ILE A 103 7.22 5.78 2.12
CA ILE A 103 6.98 6.60 3.31
C ILE A 103 5.59 6.28 3.89
N THR A 104 4.56 6.20 3.05
CA THR A 104 3.19 5.91 3.48
C THR A 104 3.08 4.54 4.15
N ALA A 105 3.70 3.51 3.57
CA ALA A 105 3.67 2.16 4.13
C ALA A 105 4.47 2.06 5.44
N PHE A 106 5.60 2.75 5.53
CA PHE A 106 6.38 2.84 6.76
C PHE A 106 5.57 3.46 7.90
N LEU A 107 4.98 4.63 7.66
CA LEU A 107 4.13 5.29 8.65
C LEU A 107 2.92 4.43 9.03
N GLY A 108 2.29 3.76 8.06
CA GLY A 108 1.19 2.83 8.31
C GLY A 108 1.57 1.64 9.19
N TYR A 109 2.81 1.14 9.08
CA TYR A 109 3.33 0.04 9.89
C TYR A 109 3.50 0.39 11.37
N VAL A 110 3.71 1.67 11.67
CA VAL A 110 3.89 2.19 13.04
C VAL A 110 2.56 2.25 13.80
N LEU A 111 1.43 2.52 13.11
CA LEU A 111 0.13 2.80 13.73
C LEU A 111 -0.40 1.73 14.72
N PRO A 112 -0.25 0.42 14.49
CA PRO A 112 -0.74 -0.59 15.44
C PRO A 112 -0.01 -0.61 16.79
N TRP A 113 1.17 0.04 16.87
CA TRP A 113 1.96 0.18 18.09
C TRP A 113 2.30 -1.15 18.79
N GLY A 114 2.54 -2.20 18.01
CA GLY A 114 3.10 -3.47 18.51
C GLY A 114 4.63 -3.39 18.68
N GLN A 115 5.25 -4.46 19.19
CA GLN A 115 6.71 -4.51 19.41
C GLN A 115 7.49 -4.15 18.14
N MET A 116 7.20 -4.81 17.01
CA MET A 116 7.91 -4.53 15.76
C MET A 116 7.63 -3.12 15.22
N SER A 117 6.41 -2.59 15.42
CA SER A 117 6.06 -1.21 15.07
C SER A 117 6.86 -0.19 15.88
N PHE A 118 7.07 -0.45 17.17
CA PHE A 118 7.83 0.43 18.07
C PHE A 118 9.32 0.41 17.78
N TRP A 119 9.92 -0.78 17.66
CA TRP A 119 11.36 -0.93 17.43
C TRP A 119 11.78 -0.61 15.99
N GLY A 120 10.84 -0.60 15.05
CA GLY A 120 11.09 -0.21 13.66
C GLY A 120 10.94 1.29 13.39
N ASN A 121 10.55 2.08 14.40
CA ASN A 121 10.36 3.53 14.31
C ASN A 121 11.66 4.29 14.63
#